data_AF-A0A0N1EX26-F1
#
_entry.id   AF-A0A0N1EX26-F1
#
_cell.length_a   1.000
_cell.length_b   1.000
_cell.length_c   1.000
_cell.angle_alpha   90.00
_cell.angle_beta   90.00
_cell.angle_gamma   90.00
#
_symmetry.space_group_name_H-M   'P 1'
#
loop_
_entity.id
_entity.type
_entity.pdbx_description
1 polymer ?
#
loop_
_entity_poly.entity_id
_entity_poly.type
_entity_poly.pdbx_seq_one_letter_code
_entity_poly.pdbx_strand_id
1 'polypeptide(L)'
;MLIKILGWFSIVIAILALAPSFVPGAMSLLAFYLSLVMLVTSIATIKRTGDFYFKTTAIVVCVGMLIINDYIRLFGSFSHATWGEKLGMYAFYMVIYIIGFLKVKRCSKPIK
;
A
#
# COMPACT_ATOMS: atom_id res chain seq x y z
N MET A 1 -10.24 -5.56 20.38
CA MET A 1 -8.82 -5.99 20.24
C MET A 1 -8.48 -6.44 18.82
N LEU A 2 -9.22 -7.39 18.23
CA LEU A 2 -8.89 -7.99 16.93
C LEU A 2 -8.63 -6.99 15.78
N ILE A 3 -9.39 -5.90 15.66
CA ILE A 3 -9.18 -4.90 14.60
C ILE A 3 -7.91 -4.07 14.79
N LYS A 4 -7.48 -3.81 16.03
CA LYS A 4 -6.19 -3.16 16.30
C LYS A 4 -5.04 -4.08 15.92
N ILE A 5 -5.16 -5.39 16.21
CA ILE A 5 -4.20 -6.41 15.79
C ILE A 5 -4.10 -6.44 14.26
N LEU A 6 -5.25 -6.42 13.56
CA LEU A 6 -5.30 -6.43 12.10
C LEU A 6 -4.66 -5.16 11.47
N GLY A 7 -4.83 -4.00 12.11
CA GLY A 7 -4.19 -2.76 11.70
C GLY A 7 -2.67 -2.81 11.86
N TRP A 8 -2.18 -3.26 13.02
CA TRP A 8 -0.75 -3.46 13.26
C TRP A 8 -0.15 -4.51 12.31
N PHE A 9 -0.84 -5.62 12.10
CA PHE A 9 -0.44 -6.68 11.17
C PHE A 9 -0.28 -6.14 9.75
N SER A 10 -1.21 -5.29 9.30
CA SER A 10 -1.14 -4.66 7.97
C SER A 10 0.09 -3.77 7.84
N ILE A 11 0.44 -2.99 8.87
CA ILE A 11 1.67 -2.17 8.87
C ILE A 11 2.92 -3.06 8.85
N VAL A 12 3.01 -4.04 9.75
CA VAL A 12 4.19 -4.89 9.89
C VAL A 12 4.45 -5.67 8.60
N ILE A 13 3.43 -6.26 7.98
CA ILE A 13 3.60 -6.99 6.72
C ILE A 13 3.97 -6.04 5.58
N ALA A 14 3.38 -4.85 5.50
CA ALA A 14 3.76 -3.88 4.49
C ALA A 14 5.24 -3.46 4.62
N ILE A 15 5.75 -3.33 5.85
CA ILE A 15 7.17 -3.07 6.10
C ILE A 15 8.03 -4.28 5.72
N LEU A 16 7.64 -5.49 6.10
CA LEU A 16 8.37 -6.71 5.74
C LEU A 16 8.42 -6.93 4.23
N ALA A 17 7.37 -6.53 3.50
CA ALA A 17 7.32 -6.57 2.04
C ALA A 17 8.31 -5.60 1.36
N LEU A 18 8.89 -4.64 2.08
CA LEU A 18 9.96 -3.80 1.53
C LEU A 18 11.24 -4.61 1.25
N ALA A 19 11.54 -5.63 2.05
CA ALA A 19 12.74 -6.44 1.87
C ALA A 19 12.77 -7.20 0.51
N PRO A 20 11.75 -7.99 0.13
CA PRO A 20 11.71 -8.63 -1.18
C PRO A 20 11.54 -7.65 -2.35
N SER A 21 11.17 -6.38 -2.08
CA SER A 21 11.08 -5.35 -3.11
C SER A 21 12.44 -4.92 -3.68
N PHE A 22 13.54 -5.18 -2.96
CA PHE A 22 14.91 -4.99 -3.46
C PHE A 22 15.37 -6.09 -4.42
N VAL A 23 14.70 -7.25 -4.42
CA VAL A 23 15.08 -8.38 -5.26
C VAL A 23 14.51 -8.16 -6.67
N PRO A 24 15.36 -8.06 -7.72
CA PRO A 24 14.91 -7.81 -9.08
C PRO A 24 13.95 -8.88 -9.60
N GLY A 25 13.07 -8.49 -10.52
CA GLY A 25 12.18 -9.39 -11.24
C GLY A 25 10.89 -9.74 -10.49
N ALA A 26 10.45 -10.99 -10.56
CA ALA A 26 9.12 -11.42 -10.09
C ALA A 26 8.90 -11.26 -8.57
N MET A 27 9.98 -11.25 -7.78
CA MET A 27 9.88 -11.17 -6.32
C MET A 27 9.42 -9.79 -5.84
N SER A 28 9.90 -8.72 -6.48
CA SER A 28 9.47 -7.35 -6.18
C SER A 28 8.04 -7.05 -6.65
N LEU A 29 7.58 -7.71 -7.72
CA LEU A 29 6.16 -7.70 -8.12
C LEU A 29 5.25 -8.34 -7.06
N LEU A 30 5.62 -9.52 -6.58
CA LEU A 30 4.84 -10.22 -5.54
C LEU A 30 4.79 -9.41 -4.25
N ALA A 31 5.92 -8.79 -3.87
CA ALA A 31 6.01 -7.88 -2.74
C ALA A 31 5.07 -6.66 -2.88
N PHE A 32 4.93 -6.12 -4.09
CA PHE A 32 4.00 -5.04 -4.40
C PHE A 32 2.53 -5.47 -4.25
N TYR A 33 2.14 -6.62 -4.81
CA TYR A 33 0.77 -7.11 -4.66
C TYR A 33 0.43 -7.42 -3.20
N LEU A 34 1.36 -8.01 -2.44
CA LEU A 34 1.18 -8.24 -1.01
C LEU A 34 0.97 -6.92 -0.25
N SER A 35 1.75 -5.90 -0.59
CA SER A 35 1.64 -4.53 -0.06
C SER A 35 0.27 -3.91 -0.35
N LEU A 36 -0.28 -4.12 -1.57
CA LEU A 36 -1.62 -3.67 -1.91
C LEU A 36 -2.72 -4.39 -1.12
N VAL A 37 -2.59 -5.71 -0.91
CA VAL A 37 -3.52 -6.46 -0.07
C VAL A 37 -3.54 -5.90 1.35
N MET A 38 -2.36 -5.63 1.92
CA MET A 38 -2.26 -5.02 3.26
C MET A 38 -2.83 -3.60 3.32
N LEU A 39 -2.70 -2.83 2.23
CA LEU A 39 -3.36 -1.53 2.13
C LEU A 39 -4.88 -1.68 2.15
N VAL A 40 -5.44 -2.64 1.40
CA VAL A 40 -6.89 -2.92 1.41
C VAL A 40 -7.36 -3.39 2.79
N THR A 41 -6.62 -4.27 3.48
CA THR A 41 -6.99 -4.71 4.84
C THR A 41 -6.97 -3.55 5.83
N SER A 42 -6.03 -2.62 5.70
CA SER A 42 -5.99 -1.41 6.55
C SER A 42 -7.21 -0.49 6.35
N ILE A 43 -7.85 -0.50 5.17
CA ILE A 43 -9.11 0.24 4.94
C ILE A 43 -10.24 -0.33 5.80
N ALA A 44 -10.25 -1.64 6.09
CA ALA A 44 -11.26 -2.26 6.93
C ALA A 44 -11.20 -1.75 8.38
N THR A 45 -10.02 -1.34 8.86
CA THR A 45 -9.84 -0.91 10.25
C THR A 45 -10.35 0.52 10.51
N ILE A 46 -10.43 1.36 9.46
CA ILE A 46 -10.75 2.80 9.54
C ILE A 46 -11.98 3.11 10.43
N LYS A 47 -13.07 2.35 10.26
CA LYS A 47 -14.34 2.61 10.96
C LYS A 47 -14.23 2.50 12.48
N ARG A 48 -13.36 1.61 12.99
CA ARG A 48 -13.28 1.32 14.44
C ARG A 48 -12.05 1.90 15.13
N THR A 49 -11.01 2.24 14.38
CA THR A 49 -9.74 2.69 14.97
C THR A 49 -9.22 4.02 14.43
N GLY A 50 -9.95 4.66 13.52
CA GLY A 50 -9.50 5.89 12.87
C GLY A 50 -8.56 5.62 11.68
N ASP A 51 -8.00 6.67 11.12
CA ASP A 51 -7.23 6.67 9.87
C ASP A 51 -5.74 6.33 10.05
N PHE A 52 -5.23 6.29 11.28
CA PHE A 52 -3.81 6.08 11.59
C PHE A 52 -3.19 4.85 10.88
N TYR A 53 -3.86 3.69 10.98
CA TYR A 53 -3.35 2.45 10.39
C TYR A 53 -3.32 2.52 8.86
N PHE A 54 -4.41 3.01 8.26
CA PHE A 54 -4.50 3.18 6.82
C PHE A 54 -3.45 4.17 6.31
N LYS A 55 -3.31 5.34 6.96
CA LYS A 55 -2.36 6.37 6.56
C LYS A 55 -0.92 5.88 6.65
N THR A 56 -0.56 5.17 7.72
CA THR A 56 0.78 4.60 7.90
C THR A 56 1.06 3.54 6.84
N THR A 57 0.14 2.58 6.64
CA THR A 57 0.29 1.55 5.59
C THR A 57 0.37 2.19 4.20
N ALA A 58 -0.44 3.20 3.90
CA ALA A 58 -0.42 3.91 2.62
C ALA A 58 0.93 4.57 2.33
N ILE A 59 1.54 5.20 3.33
CA ILE A 59 2.86 5.84 3.22
C ILE A 59 3.94 4.78 2.98
N VAL A 60 3.95 3.70 3.77
CA VAL A 60 4.92 2.60 3.62
C VAL A 60 4.86 1.99 2.23
N VAL A 61 3.65 1.67 1.74
CA VAL A 61 3.45 1.11 0.40
C VAL A 61 3.84 2.10 -0.69
N CYS A 62 3.56 3.40 -0.52
CA CYS A 62 3.97 4.44 -1.46
C CYS A 62 5.50 4.55 -1.58
N VAL A 63 6.19 4.63 -0.44
CA VAL A 63 7.65 4.67 -0.38
C VAL A 63 8.26 3.41 -0.99
N GLY A 64 7.72 2.24 -0.62
CA GLY A 64 8.13 0.96 -1.18
C GLY A 64 8.01 0.93 -2.69
N MET A 65 6.86 1.36 -3.21
CA MET A 65 6.56 1.41 -4.64
C MET A 65 7.47 2.38 -5.41
N LEU A 66 7.64 3.61 -4.95
CA LEU A 66 8.31 4.66 -5.72
C LEU A 66 9.85 4.57 -5.66
N ILE A 67 10.38 4.14 -4.51
CA ILE A 67 11.81 4.24 -4.21
C ILE A 67 12.48 2.86 -4.19
N ILE A 68 11.85 1.88 -3.54
CA ILE A 68 12.51 0.61 -3.20
C ILE A 68 12.27 -0.47 -4.25
N ASN A 69 11.08 -0.51 -4.84
CA ASN A 69 10.66 -1.60 -5.70
C ASN A 69 11.45 -1.61 -7.00
N ASP A 70 12.35 -2.57 -7.18
CA ASP A 70 13.23 -2.57 -8.34
C ASP A 70 12.46 -2.67 -9.68
N TYR A 71 11.30 -3.34 -9.70
CA TYR A 71 10.48 -3.49 -10.89
C TYR A 71 9.77 -2.18 -11.28
N ILE A 72 9.20 -1.43 -10.33
CA ILE A 72 8.41 -0.22 -10.60
C ILE A 72 9.00 1.09 -10.07
N ARG A 73 10.23 1.13 -9.56
CA ARG A 73 10.82 2.37 -9.05
C ARG A 73 10.88 3.47 -10.10
N LEU A 74 10.82 4.70 -9.61
CA LEU A 74 10.72 5.92 -10.42
C LEU A 74 12.07 6.33 -11.03
N PHE A 75 13.18 6.07 -10.32
CA PHE A 75 14.53 6.47 -10.72
C PHE A 75 15.54 5.33 -10.61
N GLY A 76 16.46 5.27 -11.58
CA GLY A 76 17.44 4.19 -11.71
C GLY A 76 16.77 2.91 -12.18
N SER A 77 17.06 2.43 -13.39
CA SER A 77 16.34 1.29 -13.97
C SER A 77 17.31 0.22 -14.44
N PHE A 78 17.32 -0.91 -13.73
CA PHE A 78 17.45 -2.25 -14.32
C PHE A 78 16.06 -2.85 -14.61
N SER A 79 15.01 -2.03 -14.63
CA SER A 79 13.62 -2.48 -14.73
C SER A 79 13.33 -3.01 -16.12
N HIS A 80 12.93 -4.28 -16.17
CA HIS A 80 12.37 -4.94 -17.34
C HIS A 80 10.94 -4.48 -17.68
N ALA A 81 10.33 -3.62 -16.84
CA ALA A 81 8.94 -3.20 -16.97
C ALA A 81 8.80 -2.02 -17.93
N THR A 82 7.83 -2.12 -18.84
CA THR A 82 7.42 -1.02 -19.70
C THR A 82 6.76 0.10 -18.89
N TRP A 83 6.79 1.32 -19.41
CA TRP A 83 6.11 2.46 -18.79
C TRP A 83 4.59 2.23 -18.60
N GLY A 84 3.95 1.48 -19.51
CA GLY A 84 2.54 1.12 -19.41
C GLY A 84 2.25 0.25 -18.18
N GLU A 85 3.09 -0.76 -17.91
CA GLU A 85 2.97 -1.63 -16.74
C GLU A 85 3.16 -0.85 -15.43
N LYS A 86 4.16 0.04 -15.38
CA LYS A 86 4.38 0.91 -14.22
C LYS A 86 3.18 1.81 -13.93
N LEU A 87 2.65 2.47 -14.97
CA LEU A 87 1.45 3.32 -14.85
C LEU A 87 0.24 2.53 -14.36
N GLY A 88 0.04 1.30 -14.86
CA GLY A 88 -1.03 0.41 -14.41
C GLY A 88 -0.92 0.10 -12.92
N MET A 89 0.27 -0.25 -12.44
CA MET A 89 0.51 -0.56 -11.01
C MET A 89 0.32 0.66 -10.11
N TYR A 90 0.79 1.83 -10.54
CA TYR A 90 0.53 3.08 -9.83
C TYR A 90 -0.96 3.42 -9.78
N ALA A 91 -1.69 3.18 -10.89
CA ALA A 91 -3.13 3.39 -10.92
C ALA A 91 -3.85 2.48 -9.93
N PHE A 92 -3.46 1.20 -9.80
CA PHE A 92 -4.02 0.30 -8.79
C PHE A 92 -3.82 0.82 -7.36
N TYR A 93 -2.60 1.26 -7.03
CA TYR A 93 -2.33 1.89 -5.74
C TYR A 93 -3.23 3.12 -5.53
N MET A 94 -3.31 4.01 -6.52
CA MET A 94 -4.10 5.24 -6.44
C MET A 94 -5.60 4.96 -6.23
N VAL A 95 -6.17 3.97 -6.93
CA VAL A 95 -7.57 3.57 -6.76
C VAL A 95 -7.83 3.11 -5.32
N ILE A 96 -6.98 2.23 -4.78
CA ILE A 96 -7.11 1.74 -3.40
C ILE A 96 -6.98 2.89 -2.40
N TYR A 97 -6.00 3.77 -2.62
CA TYR A 97 -5.79 4.95 -1.78
C TYR A 97 -7.02 5.88 -1.78
N ILE A 98 -7.58 6.19 -2.95
CA ILE A 98 -8.77 7.03 -3.08
C ILE A 98 -9.97 6.39 -2.35
N ILE A 99 -10.17 5.07 -2.50
CA ILE A 99 -11.25 4.36 -1.78
C ILE A 99 -11.06 4.50 -0.26
N GLY A 100 -9.84 4.27 0.24
CA GLY A 100 -9.53 4.44 1.66
C GLY A 100 -9.75 5.86 2.14
N PHE A 101 -9.30 6.86 1.39
CA PHE A 101 -9.47 8.27 1.68
C PHE A 101 -10.95 8.70 1.73
N LEU A 102 -11.76 8.25 0.76
CA LEU A 102 -13.20 8.48 0.75
C LEU A 102 -13.86 7.85 2.00
N LYS A 103 -13.39 6.67 2.43
CA LYS A 103 -13.89 6.02 3.63
C LYS A 103 -13.52 6.79 4.90
N VAL A 104 -12.30 7.32 5.01
CA VAL A 104 -11.89 8.22 6.11
C VAL A 104 -12.83 9.42 6.17
N LYS A 105 -13.07 10.09 5.04
CA LYS A 105 -13.99 11.25 4.97
C LYS A 105 -15.41 10.90 5.41
N ARG A 106 -15.93 9.72 5.06
CA ARG A 106 -17.26 9.27 5.50
C ARG A 106 -17.31 9.00 6.99
N CYS A 107 -16.29 8.34 7.54
CA CYS A 107 -16.22 8.03 8.98
C CYS A 107 -15.93 9.24 9.86
N SER A 108 -15.34 10.30 9.29
CA SER A 108 -15.05 11.54 10.01
C SER A 108 -16.20 12.55 10.04
N LYS A 109 -17.27 12.37 9.25
CA LYS A 109 -18.44 13.25 9.33
C LYS A 109 -19.27 12.90 10.58
N PRO A 110 -19.50 13.85 11.51
CA PRO A 110 -20.51 13.63 12.54
C PRO A 110 -21.88 13.45 11.86
N ILE A 111 -22.62 12.44 12.29
CA ILE A 111 -24.02 12.26 11.93
C ILE A 111 -24.73 13.55 12.34
N LYS A 112 -25.23 14.30 11.35
CA LYS A 112 -26.12 15.45 11.59
C LYS A 112 -27.50 14.94 11.96
#